data_AF-A0A2D5VRA6-F1
#
_entry.id   AF-A0A2D5VRA6-F1
#
_cell.length_a   1.000
_cell.length_b   1.000
_cell.length_c   1.000
_cell.angle_alpha   90.00
_cell.angle_beta   90.00
_cell.angle_gamma   90.00
#
_symmetry.space_group_name_H-M   'P 1'
#
loop_
_entity.id
_entity.type
_entity.pdbx_description
1 polymer ?
#
loop_
_entity_poly.entity_id
_entity_poly.type
_entity_poly.pdbx_seq_one_letter_code
_entity_poly.pdbx_strand_id
1 'polypeptide(L)' 'QPTLVMAGDDDPLIPLINMRLLAWRIPNAELHVIDDGHLFLVTRAEAVAPIIMKFLEEERHRAVMHPQPTPLRQH' A
#
# COMPACT_ATOMS: atom_id res chain seq x y z
N GLN A 1 3.56 9.73 -4.74
CA GLN A 1 2.55 9.06 -3.88
C GLN A 1 3.02 7.64 -3.65
N PRO A 2 3.30 7.25 -2.40
CA PRO A 2 3.59 5.87 -2.02
C PRO A 2 2.38 4.95 -2.18
N THR A 3 2.63 3.66 -2.39
CA THR A 3 1.55 2.67 -2.57
C THR A 3 1.96 1.34 -1.94
N LEU A 4 1.09 0.78 -1.12
CA LEU A 4 1.24 -0.57 -0.58
C LEU A 4 0.40 -1.55 -1.41
N VAL A 5 1.06 -2.51 -2.06
CA VAL A 5 0.42 -3.66 -2.70
C VAL A 5 0.53 -4.86 -1.76
N MET A 6 -0.57 -5.54 -1.48
CA MET A 6 -0.60 -6.76 -0.67
C MET A 6 -1.25 -7.88 -1.45
N ALA A 7 -0.72 -9.10 -1.33
CA ALA A 7 -1.19 -10.28 -2.06
C ALA A 7 -1.03 -11.54 -1.23
N GLY A 8 -1.97 -12.48 -1.36
CA GLY A 8 -1.75 -13.88 -0.99
C GLY A 8 -0.87 -14.59 -2.04
N ASP A 9 0.01 -15.49 -1.63
CA ASP A 9 0.81 -16.32 -2.55
C ASP A 9 0.04 -17.53 -3.12
N ASP A 10 -1.03 -17.95 -2.44
CA ASP A 10 -1.92 -19.05 -2.85
C ASP A 10 -3.34 -18.54 -3.20
N ASP A 11 -3.44 -17.35 -3.81
CA ASP A 11 -4.72 -16.79 -4.28
C ASP A 11 -5.20 -17.53 -5.55
N PRO A 12 -6.32 -18.28 -5.49
CA PRO A 12 -6.81 -19.05 -6.65
C PRO A 12 -7.52 -18.17 -7.69
N LEU A 13 -7.87 -16.92 -7.35
CA LEU A 13 -8.58 -15.99 -8.22
C LEU A 13 -7.60 -15.06 -8.94
N ILE A 14 -6.60 -14.54 -8.22
CA ILE A 14 -5.68 -13.53 -8.73
C ILE A 14 -4.23 -14.04 -8.63
N PRO A 15 -3.60 -14.41 -9.77
CA PRO A 15 -2.22 -14.87 -9.76
C PRO A 15 -1.24 -13.83 -9.21
N LEU A 16 -0.29 -14.27 -8.37
CA LEU A 16 0.72 -13.41 -7.75
C LEU A 16 1.53 -12.57 -8.75
N ILE A 17 1.74 -13.06 -9.97
CA ILE A 17 2.44 -12.32 -11.03
C ILE A 17 1.76 -10.98 -11.37
N ASN A 18 0.43 -10.90 -11.27
CA ASN A 18 -0.30 -9.65 -11.50
C ASN A 18 0.09 -8.60 -10.45
N MET A 19 0.25 -9.01 -9.19
CA MET A 19 0.60 -8.13 -8.09
C MET A 19 2.06 -7.67 -8.19
N ARG A 20 2.96 -8.56 -8.63
CA ARG A 20 4.35 -8.20 -8.98
C ARG A 20 4.41 -7.18 -10.10
N LEU A 21 3.60 -7.35 -11.15
CA LEU A 21 3.52 -6.40 -12.27
C LEU A 21 3.00 -5.02 -11.80
N LEU A 22 1.96 -4.99 -10.96
CA LEU A 22 1.45 -3.74 -10.37
C LEU A 22 2.53 -3.03 -9.55
N ALA A 23 3.17 -3.73 -8.62
CA ALA A 23 4.21 -3.16 -7.78
C ALA A 23 5.42 -2.68 -8.59
N TRP A 24 5.77 -3.37 -9.67
CA TRP A 24 6.83 -2.92 -10.59
C TRP A 24 6.45 -1.64 -11.36
N ARG A 25 5.17 -1.49 -11.71
CA ARG A 25 4.72 -0.40 -12.60
C ARG A 25 4.32 0.88 -11.85
N ILE A 26 3.89 0.77 -10.60
CA ILE A 26 3.48 1.89 -9.76
C ILE A 26 4.73 2.54 -9.12
N PRO A 27 4.98 3.85 -9.31
CA PRO A 27 6.12 4.52 -8.68
C PRO A 27 6.01 4.53 -7.14
N ASN A 28 7.11 4.22 -6.46
CA ASN A 28 7.18 4.14 -4.99
C ASN A 28 6.22 3.10 -4.38
N ALA A 29 5.97 2.02 -5.11
CA ALA A 29 5.20 0.91 -4.58
C ALA A 29 6.06 -0.10 -3.83
N GLU A 30 5.48 -0.67 -2.78
CA GLU A 30 6.02 -1.79 -2.02
C GLU A 30 5.07 -2.97 -2.14
N LEU A 31 5.60 -4.19 -2.28
CA LEU A 31 4.82 -5.43 -2.35
C LEU A 31 5.05 -6.26 -1.09
N HIS A 32 3.97 -6.54 -0.37
CA HIS A 32 3.93 -7.50 0.72
C HIS A 32 3.19 -8.76 0.29
N VAL A 33 3.86 -9.90 0.35
CA VAL A 33 3.27 -11.21 0.06
C VAL A 33 2.97 -11.91 1.38
N ILE A 34 1.75 -12.41 1.52
CA ILE A 34 1.24 -13.11 2.71
C ILE A 34 1.12 -14.59 2.35
N ASP A 35 1.59 -15.46 3.26
CA ASP A 35 1.43 -16.92 3.19
C ASP A 35 -0.04 -17.31 3.50
N ASP A 36 -0.89 -17.09 2.49
CA ASP A 36 -2.34 -17.31 2.46
C ASP A 36 -2.89 -17.08 1.04
N GLY A 37 -4.18 -17.33 0.82
CA GLY A 37 -4.89 -17.03 -0.41
C GLY A 37 -5.64 -15.70 -0.39
N HIS A 38 -6.74 -15.66 -1.14
CA HIS A 38 -7.51 -14.44 -1.43
C HIS A 38 -8.03 -13.67 -0.19
N LEU A 39 -8.25 -14.37 0.93
CA LEU A 39 -8.92 -13.81 2.12
C LEU A 39 -7.95 -13.41 3.25
N PHE A 40 -6.66 -13.24 2.94
CA PHE A 40 -5.60 -12.94 3.91
C PHE A 40 -5.91 -11.77 4.87
N LEU A 41 -6.72 -10.79 4.47
CA LEU A 41 -7.15 -9.67 5.33
C LEU A 41 -7.97 -10.12 6.55
N VAL A 42 -8.67 -11.25 6.45
CA VAL A 42 -9.50 -11.82 7.53
C VAL A 42 -8.73 -12.92 8.25
N THR A 43 -8.13 -13.84 7.51
CA THR A 43 -7.46 -15.03 8.03
C THR A 43 -6.10 -14.72 8.67
N ARG A 44 -5.44 -13.63 8.26
CA ARG A 44 -4.16 -13.16 8.81
C ARG A 44 -4.25 -11.73 9.34
N ALA A 45 -5.40 -11.32 9.86
CA ALA A 45 -5.64 -9.95 10.32
C ALA A 45 -4.57 -9.43 11.30
N GLU A 46 -4.14 -10.25 12.26
CA GLU A 46 -3.10 -9.88 13.24
C GLU A 46 -1.74 -9.59 12.60
N ALA A 47 -1.40 -10.27 11.50
CA ALA A 47 -0.17 -10.06 10.77
C ALA A 47 -0.26 -8.85 9.81
N VAL A 48 -1.44 -8.64 9.22
CA VAL A 48 -1.63 -7.64 8.15
C VAL A 48 -1.96 -6.26 8.70
N ALA A 49 -2.75 -6.17 9.77
CA ALA A 49 -3.16 -4.88 10.33
C ALA A 49 -1.97 -3.97 10.71
N PRO A 50 -0.90 -4.47 11.37
CA PRO A 50 0.27 -3.62 11.67
C PRO A 50 0.95 -3.06 10.42
N ILE A 51 0.98 -3.81 9.32
CA ILE A 51 1.61 -3.40 8.05
C ILE A 51 0.83 -2.23 7.45
N ILE A 52 -0.51 -2.36 7.36
CA ILE A 52 -1.40 -1.30 6.87
C ILE A 52 -1.27 -0.05 7.75
N MET A 53 -1.32 -0.21 9.07
CA MET A 53 -1.27 0.92 10.00
C MET A 53 0.05 1.68 9.89
N LYS A 54 1.18 0.97 9.81
CA LYS A 54 2.49 1.59 9.59
C LYS A 54 2.52 2.39 8.28
N PHE A 55 2.04 1.81 7.18
CA PHE A 55 2.00 2.51 5.89
C PHE A 55 1.19 3.81 5.96
N LEU A 56 0.00 3.76 6.59
CA LEU A 56 -0.86 4.93 6.75
C LEU A 56 -0.24 5.99 7.67
N GLU A 57 0.43 5.59 8.75
CA GLU A 57 1.14 6.52 9.62
C GLU A 57 2.24 7.26 8.85
N GLU A 58 3.08 6.56 8.10
CA GLU A 58 4.13 7.18 7.29
C GLU A 58 3.58 8.14 6.23
N GLU A 59 2.46 7.79 5.59
CA GLU A 59 1.77 8.69 4.66
C GLU A 59 1.27 9.96 5.34
N ARG A 60 0.69 9.86 6.54
CA ARG A 60 0.26 11.04 7.30
C ARG A 60 1.44 11.95 7.64
N HIS A 61 2.59 11.39 8.02
CA HIS A 61 3.79 12.18 8.28
C HIS A 61 4.27 12.90 7.01
N ARG A 62 4.29 12.23 5.85
CA ARG A 62 4.66 12.84 4.56
C ARG A 62 3.67 13.92 4.12
N ALA A 63 2.38 13.75 4.38
CA ALA A 63 1.36 14.73 4.06
C ALA A 63 1.52 16.02 4.90
N VAL A 64 1.90 15.89 6.17
CA VAL A 64 2.19 17.06 7.04
C VAL A 64 3.43 17.83 6.58
N MET A 65 4.43 17.14 6.00
CA MET A 65 5.66 17.76 5.48
C MET A 65 5.50 18.42 4.09
N HIS A 66 4.39 18.23 3.38
CA HIS A 66 4.08 18.99 2.17
C HIS A 66 3.41 20.33 2.56
N PRO A 67 4.07 21.48 2.35
CA PRO A 67 3.48 22.76 2.73
C PRO A 67 2.26 23.10 1.86
N GLN A 68 1.28 23.76 2.47
CA GLN A 68 0.03 24.24 1.89
C GLN A 68 0.23 24.95 0.53
N PRO A 69 -0.76 24.90 -0.39
CA PRO A 69 -0.69 25.60 -1.67
C PRO A 69 -0.47 27.09 -1.42
N THR A 70 0.54 27.64 -2.07
CA THR A 70 0.94 29.05 -2.04
C THR A 70 -0.31 29.94 -2.17
N PRO A 71 -0.57 30.89 -1.24
CA PRO A 71 -1.68 31.81 -1.42
C PRO A 71 -1.46 32.61 -2.71
N LEU A 72 -2.43 32.53 -3.63
CA LEU A 72 -2.46 33.33 -4.85
C LEU A 72 -2.36 34.81 -4.46
N ARG A 73 -1.27 35.48 -4.88
CA ARG A 73 -1.15 36.93 -4.80
C ARG A 73 -2.30 37.55 -5.60
N GLN A 74 -3.24 38.18 -4.92
CA GLN A 74 -4.16 39.12 -5.55
C GLN A 74 -3.38 40.41 -5.82
N HIS A 75 -3.35 40.82 -7.10
CA HIS A 75 -2.92 42.14 -7.55
C HIS A 75 -4.12 43.08 -7.58
#